data_AF-A0A1C1A4F6-F1
#
_entry.id   AF-A0A1C1A4F6-F1
#
_cell.length_a   1.000
_cell.length_b   1.000
_cell.length_c   1.000
_cell.angle_alpha   90.00
_cell.angle_beta   90.00
_cell.angle_gamma   90.00
#
_symmetry.space_group_name_H-M   'P 1'
#
loop_
_entity.id
_entity.type
_entity.pdbx_description
1 polymer ?
#
loop_
_entity_poly.entity_id
_entity_poly.type
_entity_poly.pdbx_seq_one_letter_code
_entity_poly.pdbx_strand_id
1 'polypeptide(L)'
;MNRYRKQRNYGCRIHDAVTYQGMRTIVMENELVRVSILADKGTDIFEFLYKPLDLDYMWLSEQGVHNPNAYLPTSPDAVSTFIDYYEGGWQEVFPNGGPPSGNAGAAFGQHGEVAQMPWDVDIIEDVPERITVRFSVRTKKLPCRLVKTLTLESGSAALTIHEQLDNESDVALRYMWGQHIALGQPFLSPGCVIELPQGVRIQTETPESEMSAPGRIRRGDSPLWPIASDHQGNELDLSILPERETASDIVYLYGFESEAWYTVRNPSIQAGLKVEWDGAVLPYLWYWQEFGASKGYPWYGRHYNIGLEPFAGYPTWGLEEAIHNGSAGTIGPRGRNQFTMRVTPFQL
;
A
#
# COMPACT_ATOMS: atom_id res chain seq x y z
N MET A 1 24.73 9.36 -6.76
CA MET A 1 24.65 8.94 -8.18
C MET A 1 26.05 8.73 -8.73
N ASN A 2 26.29 7.61 -9.42
CA ASN A 2 27.56 7.32 -10.08
C ASN A 2 27.56 7.86 -11.51
N ARG A 3 28.27 8.98 -11.76
CA ARG A 3 28.29 9.69 -13.05
C ARG A 3 28.76 8.84 -14.24
N TYR A 4 29.47 7.74 -13.98
CA TYR A 4 30.05 6.89 -15.02
C TYR A 4 29.38 5.51 -15.12
N ARG A 5 28.22 5.31 -14.47
CA ARG A 5 27.43 4.08 -14.60
C ARG A 5 27.03 3.89 -16.07
N LYS A 6 27.26 2.69 -16.62
CA LYS A 6 26.90 2.36 -18.00
C LYS A 6 25.38 2.37 -18.14
N GLN A 7 24.88 3.20 -19.05
CA GLN A 7 23.45 3.30 -19.36
C GLN A 7 23.07 2.36 -20.52
N ARG A 8 21.80 1.94 -20.55
CA ARG A 8 21.23 1.16 -21.64
C ARG A 8 19.74 1.43 -21.79
N ASN A 9 19.25 1.27 -23.02
CA ASN A 9 17.84 1.46 -23.40
C ASN A 9 17.15 0.13 -23.77
N TYR A 10 17.72 -1.01 -23.37
CA TYR A 10 17.21 -2.36 -23.61
C TYR A 10 17.39 -3.24 -22.36
N GLY A 11 16.61 -4.33 -22.28
CA GLY A 11 16.58 -5.23 -21.12
C GLY A 11 16.15 -4.53 -19.83
N CYS A 12 16.47 -5.15 -18.70
CA CYS A 12 16.36 -4.52 -17.39
C CYS A 12 17.26 -3.28 -17.31
N ARG A 13 16.77 -2.15 -16.82
CA ARG A 13 17.51 -0.89 -16.67
C ARG A 13 16.95 -0.02 -15.55
N ILE A 14 17.81 0.81 -14.97
CA ILE A 14 17.44 1.78 -13.92
C ILE A 14 17.74 3.19 -14.43
N HIS A 15 16.81 4.12 -14.22
CA HIS A 15 17.02 5.55 -14.38
C HIS A 15 17.07 6.19 -12.99
N ASP A 16 18.26 6.66 -12.58
CA ASP A 16 18.52 7.24 -11.25
C ASP A 16 18.84 8.73 -11.29
N ALA A 17 19.01 9.32 -12.47
CA ALA A 17 19.22 10.76 -12.67
C ALA A 17 17.92 11.47 -13.10
N VAL A 18 16.79 11.06 -12.49
CA VAL A 18 15.46 11.59 -12.78
C VAL A 18 14.92 12.30 -11.55
N THR A 19 14.22 13.41 -11.78
CA THR A 19 13.43 14.06 -10.74
C THR A 19 11.98 14.16 -11.19
N TYR A 20 11.05 13.88 -10.28
CA TYR A 20 9.62 14.08 -10.49
C TYR A 20 9.11 15.07 -9.43
N GLN A 21 8.51 16.19 -9.86
CA GLN A 21 8.08 17.28 -8.96
C GLN A 21 9.18 17.74 -7.97
N GLY A 22 10.44 17.74 -8.43
CA GLY A 22 11.60 18.13 -7.62
C GLY A 22 12.09 17.09 -6.61
N MET A 23 11.51 15.88 -6.59
CA MET A 23 11.94 14.75 -5.76
C MET A 23 12.85 13.82 -6.56
N ARG A 24 13.87 13.23 -5.94
CA ARG A 24 14.65 12.14 -6.53
C ARG A 24 13.72 10.97 -6.84
N THR A 25 13.77 10.50 -8.08
CA THR A 25 12.93 9.41 -8.57
C THR A 25 13.81 8.31 -9.14
N ILE A 26 13.53 7.07 -8.73
CA ILE A 26 14.13 5.88 -9.33
C ILE A 26 13.10 5.25 -10.24
N VAL A 27 13.45 5.07 -11.50
CA VAL A 27 12.63 4.30 -12.43
C VAL A 27 13.32 2.98 -12.72
N MET A 28 12.64 1.88 -12.43
CA MET A 28 13.06 0.52 -12.77
C MET A 28 12.22 0.02 -13.94
N GLU A 29 12.86 -0.57 -14.96
CA GLU A 29 12.14 -0.93 -16.18
C GLU A 29 12.78 -2.13 -16.88
N ASN A 30 11.97 -3.06 -17.41
CA ASN A 30 12.40 -4.12 -18.34
C ASN A 30 11.57 -4.07 -19.62
N GLU A 31 11.43 -5.14 -20.39
CA GLU A 31 10.60 -5.14 -21.61
C GLU A 31 9.08 -5.21 -21.35
N LEU A 32 8.64 -5.60 -20.15
CA LEU A 32 7.22 -5.81 -19.81
C LEU A 32 6.66 -4.74 -18.89
N VAL A 33 7.46 -4.20 -17.96
CA VAL A 33 6.98 -3.28 -16.93
C VAL A 33 7.91 -2.09 -16.73
N ARG A 34 7.33 -1.00 -16.25
CA ARG A 34 8.02 0.20 -15.77
C ARG A 34 7.44 0.59 -14.42
N VAL A 35 8.31 0.81 -13.44
CA VAL A 35 7.95 1.15 -12.07
C VAL A 35 8.68 2.44 -11.68
N SER A 36 7.94 3.49 -11.35
CA SER A 36 8.51 4.78 -10.91
C SER A 36 8.29 5.01 -9.42
N ILE A 37 9.39 5.29 -8.71
CA ILE A 37 9.48 5.28 -7.24
C ILE A 37 10.00 6.64 -6.74
N LEU A 38 9.29 7.26 -5.81
CA LEU A 38 9.69 8.52 -5.18
C LEU A 38 10.64 8.29 -4.01
N ALA A 39 11.96 8.32 -4.28
CA ALA A 39 12.97 8.07 -3.25
C ALA A 39 12.97 9.12 -2.13
N ASP A 40 12.52 10.35 -2.41
CA ASP A 40 12.43 11.42 -1.41
C ASP A 40 11.08 11.46 -0.65
N LYS A 41 10.15 10.55 -0.96
CA LYS A 41 8.82 10.47 -0.35
C LYS A 41 8.41 9.00 -0.22
N GLY A 42 8.86 8.37 0.86
CA GLY A 42 8.38 7.06 1.29
C GLY A 42 8.75 5.86 0.44
N THR A 43 9.48 6.06 -0.66
CA THR A 43 9.59 5.08 -1.76
C THR A 43 8.24 4.78 -2.40
N ASP A 44 7.36 5.79 -2.45
CA ASP A 44 6.03 5.63 -3.01
C ASP A 44 6.12 5.22 -4.48
N ILE A 45 5.47 4.11 -4.83
CA ILE A 45 5.33 3.66 -6.21
C ILE A 45 4.07 4.33 -6.77
N PHE A 46 4.28 5.37 -7.58
CA PHE A 46 3.19 6.15 -8.18
C PHE A 46 2.86 5.72 -9.62
N GLU A 47 3.71 4.87 -10.22
CA GLU A 47 3.52 4.27 -11.54
C GLU A 47 3.95 2.80 -11.48
N PHE A 48 3.05 1.90 -11.86
CA PHE A 48 3.34 0.51 -12.18
C PHE A 48 2.71 0.19 -13.53
N LEU A 49 3.38 0.62 -14.59
CA LEU A 49 2.96 0.49 -15.97
C LEU A 49 3.27 -0.91 -16.51
N TYR A 50 2.23 -1.61 -16.96
CA TYR A 50 2.33 -2.82 -17.77
C TYR A 50 2.28 -2.47 -19.25
N LYS A 51 3.45 -2.54 -19.88
CA LYS A 51 3.70 -2.02 -21.23
C LYS A 51 2.93 -2.75 -22.34
N PRO A 52 2.72 -4.07 -22.29
CA PRO A 52 1.96 -4.76 -23.33
C PRO A 52 0.55 -4.19 -23.54
N LEU A 53 -0.05 -3.60 -22.50
CA LEU A 53 -1.38 -2.98 -22.55
C LEU A 53 -1.36 -1.45 -22.43
N ASP A 54 -0.18 -0.84 -22.29
CA ASP A 54 -0.03 0.59 -21.94
C ASP A 54 -0.92 0.98 -20.73
N LEU A 55 -0.91 0.13 -19.70
CA LEU A 55 -1.83 0.21 -18.56
C LEU A 55 -1.09 0.41 -17.25
N ASP A 56 -1.35 1.53 -16.57
CA ASP A 56 -0.90 1.76 -15.20
C ASP A 56 -1.93 1.22 -14.20
N TYR A 57 -1.45 0.47 -13.21
CA TYR A 57 -2.26 -0.10 -12.14
C TYR A 57 -2.38 0.84 -10.94
N MET A 58 -1.46 1.80 -10.78
CA MET A 58 -1.45 2.73 -9.65
C MET A 58 -2.49 3.82 -9.87
N TRP A 59 -3.43 3.92 -8.92
CA TRP A 59 -4.38 5.03 -8.92
C TRP A 59 -3.67 6.32 -8.54
N LEU A 60 -3.88 7.40 -9.29
CA LEU A 60 -3.55 8.73 -8.79
C LEU A 60 -4.80 9.45 -8.32
N SER A 61 -4.72 10.02 -7.13
CA SER A 61 -5.73 10.94 -6.63
C SER A 61 -5.83 12.15 -7.55
N GLU A 62 -6.97 12.84 -7.52
CA GLU A 62 -7.16 14.10 -8.24
C GLU A 62 -6.16 15.21 -7.88
N GLN A 63 -5.40 15.07 -6.78
CA GLN A 63 -4.30 15.98 -6.47
C GLN A 63 -3.02 15.56 -7.22
N GLY A 64 -2.87 14.28 -7.51
CA GLY A 64 -1.66 13.71 -8.07
C GLY A 64 -0.48 13.82 -7.12
N VAL A 65 0.72 13.65 -7.66
CA VAL A 65 1.96 13.65 -6.89
C VAL A 65 2.37 15.06 -6.51
N HIS A 66 2.55 15.29 -5.22
CA HIS A 66 3.07 16.53 -4.67
C HIS A 66 4.31 16.29 -3.81
N ASN A 67 5.26 17.21 -3.90
CA ASN A 67 6.45 17.18 -3.06
C ASN A 67 6.14 17.80 -1.69
N PRO A 68 6.22 17.04 -0.58
CA PRO A 68 5.90 17.55 0.76
C PRO A 68 6.87 18.64 1.24
N ASN A 69 8.03 18.79 0.59
CA ASN A 69 9.03 19.81 0.92
C ASN A 69 8.94 21.07 0.05
N ALA A 70 7.96 21.15 -0.87
CA ALA A 70 7.82 22.31 -1.75
C ALA A 70 7.32 23.58 -1.05
N TYR A 71 6.54 23.42 0.03
CA TYR A 71 6.01 24.51 0.85
C TYR A 71 5.71 24.02 2.26
N LEU A 72 5.64 24.95 3.22
CA LEU A 72 5.20 24.64 4.58
C LEU A 72 3.67 24.43 4.58
N PRO A 73 3.14 23.37 5.23
CA PRO A 73 1.71 23.17 5.33
C PRO A 73 1.00 24.42 5.85
N THR A 74 -0.13 24.77 5.24
CA THR A 74 -0.88 26.00 5.57
C THR A 74 -1.65 25.86 6.89
N SER A 75 -2.04 24.62 7.23
CA SER A 75 -2.66 24.24 8.50
C SER A 75 -2.21 22.83 8.89
N PRO A 76 -0.97 22.66 9.40
CA PRO A 76 -0.46 21.33 9.74
C PRO A 76 -1.22 20.75 10.93
N ASP A 77 -1.83 19.58 10.73
CA ASP A 77 -2.31 18.71 11.78
C ASP A 77 -1.90 17.25 11.51
N ALA A 78 -2.13 16.37 12.47
CA ALA A 78 -1.64 15.00 12.41
C ALA A 78 -2.31 14.15 11.29
N VAL A 79 -3.49 14.55 10.80
CA VAL A 79 -4.19 13.96 9.64
C VAL A 79 -3.65 14.59 8.35
N SER A 80 -3.62 15.92 8.30
CA SER A 80 -3.30 16.68 7.09
C SER A 80 -1.90 16.39 6.56
N THR A 81 -0.94 16.08 7.44
CA THR A 81 0.44 15.72 7.04
C THR A 81 0.54 14.52 6.10
N PHE A 82 -0.45 13.63 6.09
CA PHE A 82 -0.53 12.55 5.10
C PHE A 82 -1.49 12.92 3.96
N ILE A 83 -2.71 13.33 4.30
CA ILE A 83 -3.79 13.54 3.32
C ILE A 83 -3.46 14.64 2.30
N ASP A 84 -2.81 15.72 2.71
CA ASP A 84 -2.48 16.84 1.80
C ASP A 84 -1.41 16.46 0.76
N TYR A 85 -0.67 15.38 1.01
CA TYR A 85 0.39 14.88 0.12
C TYR A 85 0.11 13.44 -0.34
N TYR A 86 -1.15 12.99 -0.21
CA TYR A 86 -1.56 11.65 -0.65
C TYR A 86 -1.96 11.67 -2.13
N GLU A 87 -1.09 11.09 -2.93
CA GLU A 87 -1.20 11.00 -4.38
C GLU A 87 -1.96 9.77 -4.86
N GLY A 88 -2.34 8.83 -3.98
CA GLY A 88 -2.69 7.47 -4.39
C GLY A 88 -1.44 6.60 -4.59
N GLY A 89 -1.47 5.59 -5.45
CA GLY A 89 -0.33 4.71 -5.71
C GLY A 89 -0.08 3.74 -4.57
N TRP A 90 1.18 3.54 -4.20
CA TRP A 90 1.56 2.57 -3.17
C TRP A 90 2.58 3.14 -2.19
N GLN A 91 2.14 3.35 -0.95
CA GLN A 91 2.93 3.84 0.18
C GLN A 91 3.43 2.72 1.10
N GLU A 92 4.59 2.96 1.71
CA GLU A 92 5.06 2.22 2.90
C GLU A 92 4.45 2.82 4.17
N VAL A 93 3.81 1.99 5.01
CA VAL A 93 3.15 2.45 6.25
C VAL A 93 3.85 1.89 7.48
N PHE A 94 4.42 2.77 8.31
CA PHE A 94 5.08 2.42 9.57
C PHE A 94 5.30 3.65 10.47
N PRO A 95 5.16 3.56 11.81
CA PRO A 95 4.72 2.41 12.61
C PRO A 95 3.22 2.43 12.96
N ASN A 96 2.45 3.31 12.33
CA ASN A 96 1.04 3.55 12.62
C ASN A 96 0.25 3.39 11.33
N GLY A 97 -0.88 2.67 11.34
CA GLY A 97 -1.78 2.55 10.18
C GLY A 97 -3.13 3.20 10.47
N GLY A 98 -3.66 3.97 9.52
CA GLY A 98 -4.88 4.74 9.71
C GLY A 98 -4.61 6.12 10.36
N PRO A 99 -5.57 6.72 11.08
CA PRO A 99 -5.50 8.08 11.60
C PRO A 99 -4.42 8.22 12.69
N PRO A 100 -4.17 9.46 13.17
CA PRO A 100 -3.19 9.72 14.21
C PRO A 100 -3.39 8.87 15.45
N SER A 101 -2.29 8.42 16.03
CA SER A 101 -2.29 7.54 17.21
C SER A 101 -1.06 7.81 18.07
N GLY A 102 -0.92 7.10 19.19
CA GLY A 102 0.23 7.20 20.07
C GLY A 102 0.64 5.84 20.63
N ASN A 103 1.91 5.72 21.00
CA ASN A 103 2.40 4.57 21.77
C ASN A 103 3.70 4.95 22.49
N ALA A 104 3.88 4.45 23.72
CA ALA A 104 5.10 4.62 24.52
C ALA A 104 5.59 6.08 24.63
N GLY A 105 4.66 7.04 24.69
CA GLY A 105 4.97 8.48 24.79
C GLY A 105 5.29 9.18 23.47
N ALA A 106 5.32 8.45 22.35
CA ALA A 106 5.42 9.03 21.01
C ALA A 106 4.02 9.23 20.40
N ALA A 107 3.84 10.32 19.65
CA ALA A 107 2.64 10.57 18.84
C ALA A 107 2.97 10.33 17.37
N PHE A 108 2.10 9.68 16.61
CA PHE A 108 2.25 9.38 15.19
C PHE A 108 1.15 10.08 14.38
N GLY A 109 1.52 10.59 13.21
CA GLY A 109 0.53 11.09 12.25
C GLY A 109 -0.21 9.94 11.58
N GLN A 110 -1.17 10.29 10.74
CA GLN A 110 -1.85 9.31 9.89
C GLN A 110 -0.82 8.53 9.05
N HIS A 111 -0.93 7.20 9.06
CA HIS A 111 -0.01 6.25 8.41
C HIS A 111 1.47 6.34 8.84
N GLY A 112 1.75 6.95 9.99
CA GLY A 112 3.08 6.92 10.61
C GLY A 112 4.02 7.99 10.06
N GLU A 113 5.28 7.64 9.83
CA GLU A 113 6.30 8.62 9.40
C GLU A 113 7.01 8.24 8.10
N VAL A 114 7.16 6.95 7.80
CA VAL A 114 8.05 6.53 6.70
C VAL A 114 7.55 6.92 5.31
N ALA A 115 6.23 7.00 5.10
CA ALA A 115 5.59 7.36 3.81
C ALA A 115 5.99 8.76 3.29
N GLN A 116 6.36 9.68 4.19
CA GLN A 116 6.69 11.07 3.82
C GLN A 116 8.18 11.39 3.99
N MET A 117 9.00 10.40 4.41
CA MET A 117 10.43 10.58 4.62
C MET A 117 11.22 10.30 3.34
N PRO A 118 12.38 10.96 3.14
CA PRO A 118 13.32 10.55 2.12
C PRO A 118 14.07 9.28 2.55
N TRP A 119 14.27 8.36 1.61
CA TRP A 119 15.01 7.13 1.80
C TRP A 119 16.38 7.23 1.11
N ASP A 120 17.37 6.54 1.69
CA ASP A 120 18.64 6.30 1.04
C ASP A 120 18.46 5.30 -0.09
N VAL A 121 19.26 5.40 -1.17
CA VAL A 121 19.16 4.56 -2.37
C VAL A 121 20.51 3.97 -2.72
N ASP A 122 20.55 2.65 -2.88
CA ASP A 122 21.68 1.88 -3.41
C ASP A 122 21.25 1.05 -4.62
N ILE A 123 21.97 1.18 -5.74
CA ILE A 123 21.83 0.25 -6.87
C ILE A 123 22.71 -0.97 -6.57
N ILE A 124 22.07 -2.12 -6.34
CA ILE A 124 22.75 -3.37 -5.95
C ILE A 124 23.18 -4.15 -7.17
N GLU A 125 22.34 -4.17 -8.21
CA GLU A 125 22.58 -4.91 -9.44
C GLU A 125 22.02 -4.15 -10.63
N ASP A 126 22.77 -4.13 -11.73
CA ASP A 126 22.41 -3.39 -12.94
C ASP A 126 22.94 -4.07 -14.21
N VAL A 127 22.36 -5.23 -14.54
CA VAL A 127 22.67 -6.01 -15.76
C VAL A 127 21.41 -6.20 -16.64
N PRO A 128 21.55 -6.44 -17.96
CA PRO A 128 20.39 -6.55 -18.86
C PRO A 128 19.35 -7.61 -18.43
N GLU A 129 19.79 -8.65 -17.75
CA GLU A 129 18.97 -9.77 -17.29
C GLU A 129 18.25 -9.47 -15.97
N ARG A 130 18.80 -8.59 -15.13
CA ARG A 130 18.30 -8.32 -13.77
C ARG A 130 18.78 -6.97 -13.24
N ILE A 131 17.87 -6.25 -12.58
CA ILE A 131 18.17 -5.02 -11.85
C ILE A 131 17.65 -5.12 -10.42
N THR A 132 18.41 -4.60 -9.47
CA THR A 132 18.04 -4.59 -8.05
C THR A 132 18.39 -3.23 -7.44
N VAL A 133 17.41 -2.60 -6.78
CA VAL A 133 17.59 -1.34 -6.04
C VAL A 133 17.18 -1.56 -4.60
N ARG A 134 18.04 -1.12 -3.67
CA ARG A 134 17.76 -1.14 -2.23
C ARG A 134 17.53 0.27 -1.74
N PHE A 135 16.47 0.43 -0.98
CA PHE A 135 16.13 1.63 -0.25
C PHE A 135 16.29 1.37 1.25
N SER A 136 16.64 2.39 2.03
CA SER A 136 16.56 2.28 3.48
C SER A 136 16.24 3.60 4.19
N VAL A 137 15.57 3.50 5.33
CA VAL A 137 15.25 4.64 6.19
C VAL A 137 15.44 4.26 7.66
N ARG A 138 15.78 5.24 8.49
CA ARG A 138 15.67 5.13 9.95
C ARG A 138 14.58 6.06 10.44
N THR A 139 13.63 5.50 11.17
CA THR A 139 12.52 6.25 11.78
C THR A 139 13.04 7.26 12.81
N LYS A 140 12.27 8.32 13.08
CA LYS A 140 12.66 9.35 14.05
C LYS A 140 12.07 9.07 15.43
N LYS A 141 10.86 8.51 15.49
CA LYS A 141 10.13 8.33 16.75
C LYS A 141 10.34 6.96 17.37
N LEU A 142 10.47 5.93 16.54
CA LEU A 142 10.94 4.62 16.96
C LEU A 142 12.40 4.42 16.55
N PRO A 143 13.21 3.68 17.33
CA PRO A 143 14.58 3.34 16.94
C PRO A 143 14.58 2.13 15.98
N CYS A 144 13.95 2.29 14.81
CA CYS A 144 13.83 1.24 13.81
C CYS A 144 14.54 1.62 12.52
N ARG A 145 14.99 0.60 11.79
CA ARG A 145 15.48 0.72 10.42
C ARG A 145 14.63 -0.15 9.51
N LEU A 146 14.15 0.44 8.42
CA LEU A 146 13.49 -0.29 7.35
C LEU A 146 14.43 -0.37 6.15
N VAL A 147 14.45 -1.53 5.49
CA VAL A 147 15.19 -1.77 4.25
C VAL A 147 14.24 -2.44 3.26
N LYS A 148 14.12 -1.86 2.06
CA LYS A 148 13.24 -2.32 0.99
C LYS A 148 14.06 -2.57 -0.26
N THR A 149 14.03 -3.79 -0.80
CA THR A 149 14.83 -4.18 -1.97
C THR A 149 13.92 -4.63 -3.09
N LEU A 150 13.91 -3.87 -4.19
CA LEU A 150 13.09 -4.12 -5.38
C LEU A 150 13.94 -4.78 -6.45
N THR A 151 13.40 -5.80 -7.10
CA THR A 151 14.05 -6.56 -8.18
C THR A 151 13.13 -6.69 -9.38
N LEU A 152 13.65 -6.43 -10.58
CA LEU A 152 13.06 -6.81 -11.86
C LEU A 152 14.01 -7.73 -12.62
N GLU A 153 13.45 -8.70 -13.34
CA GLU A 153 14.15 -9.67 -14.17
C GLU A 153 13.64 -9.60 -15.61
N SER A 154 14.51 -9.89 -16.59
CA SER A 154 14.08 -9.98 -17.99
C SER A 154 13.21 -11.21 -18.20
N GLY A 155 12.20 -11.09 -19.05
CA GLY A 155 11.17 -12.10 -19.32
C GLY A 155 10.03 -12.14 -18.29
N SER A 156 10.03 -11.27 -17.27
CA SER A 156 9.07 -11.30 -16.17
C SER A 156 8.41 -9.94 -15.97
N ALA A 157 7.08 -9.89 -15.85
CA ALA A 157 6.37 -8.68 -15.45
C ALA A 157 6.39 -8.47 -13.92
N ALA A 158 6.93 -9.43 -13.15
CA ALA A 158 6.87 -9.39 -11.72
C ALA A 158 7.86 -8.42 -11.09
N LEU A 159 7.37 -7.54 -10.22
CA LEU A 159 8.18 -6.83 -9.24
C LEU A 159 8.30 -7.68 -7.98
N THR A 160 9.52 -8.05 -7.61
CA THR A 160 9.79 -8.73 -6.33
C THR A 160 10.33 -7.72 -5.33
N ILE A 161 9.73 -7.68 -4.14
CA ILE A 161 10.07 -6.79 -3.05
C ILE A 161 10.46 -7.64 -1.85
N HIS A 162 11.66 -7.44 -1.33
CA HIS A 162 12.06 -7.97 -0.03
C HIS A 162 12.18 -6.82 0.97
N GLU A 163 11.50 -6.93 2.09
CA GLU A 163 11.54 -5.94 3.14
C GLU A 163 12.05 -6.50 4.47
N GLN A 164 12.67 -5.60 5.23
CA GLN A 164 13.23 -5.90 6.53
C GLN A 164 12.98 -4.73 7.48
N LEU A 165 12.52 -5.07 8.68
CA LEU A 165 12.41 -4.20 9.84
C LEU A 165 13.43 -4.65 10.89
N ASP A 166 14.36 -3.78 11.26
CA ASP A 166 15.27 -3.99 12.39
C ASP A 166 14.88 -3.08 13.56
N ASN A 167 14.83 -3.63 14.77
CA ASN A 167 14.82 -2.85 16.00
C ASN A 167 16.25 -2.50 16.41
N GLU A 168 16.63 -1.22 16.37
CA GLU A 168 17.96 -0.73 16.73
C GLU A 168 18.06 -0.39 18.23
N SER A 169 17.14 -0.84 19.08
CA SER A 169 17.15 -0.66 20.53
C SER A 169 17.15 -1.96 21.33
N ASP A 170 17.35 -1.83 22.64
CA ASP A 170 17.34 -2.93 23.60
C ASP A 170 15.96 -3.13 24.27
N VAL A 171 14.91 -2.52 23.72
CA VAL A 171 13.53 -2.60 24.23
C VAL A 171 12.62 -3.20 23.16
N ALA A 172 11.65 -4.02 23.57
CA ALA A 172 10.64 -4.54 22.66
C ALA A 172 9.71 -3.42 22.16
N LEU A 173 9.37 -3.43 20.88
CA LEU A 173 8.54 -2.41 20.24
C LEU A 173 7.25 -3.01 19.69
N ARG A 174 6.20 -2.20 19.68
CA ARG A 174 4.91 -2.48 19.03
C ARG A 174 4.76 -1.59 17.81
N TYR A 175 4.19 -2.14 16.74
CA TYR A 175 4.06 -1.42 15.48
C TYR A 175 2.86 -1.92 14.66
N MET A 176 2.45 -1.08 13.71
CA MET A 176 1.73 -1.47 12.51
C MET A 176 2.66 -1.26 11.33
N TRP A 177 2.74 -2.25 10.46
CA TRP A 177 3.56 -2.24 9.26
C TRP A 177 2.70 -2.74 8.11
N GLY A 178 2.66 -2.02 6.98
CA GLY A 178 1.83 -2.43 5.87
C GLY A 178 2.14 -1.73 4.56
N GLN A 179 1.60 -2.32 3.49
CA GLN A 179 1.75 -1.88 2.11
C GLN A 179 0.41 -1.28 1.65
N HIS A 180 0.33 0.05 1.60
CA HIS A 180 -0.92 0.75 1.27
C HIS A 180 -1.07 0.89 -0.24
N ILE A 181 -1.52 -0.19 -0.91
CA ILE A 181 -1.65 -0.27 -2.37
C ILE A 181 -3.03 0.21 -2.81
N ALA A 182 -3.07 1.36 -3.49
CA ALA A 182 -4.29 1.93 -4.04
C ALA A 182 -4.39 1.69 -5.57
N LEU A 183 -5.46 1.01 -5.96
CA LEU A 183 -5.77 0.66 -7.34
C LEU A 183 -6.99 1.47 -7.81
N GLY A 184 -7.03 1.84 -9.09
CA GLY A 184 -8.04 2.75 -9.62
C GLY A 184 -7.98 2.85 -11.13
N GLN A 185 -8.59 3.88 -11.70
CA GLN A 185 -8.52 4.12 -13.15
C GLN A 185 -7.07 4.36 -13.61
N PRO A 186 -6.67 3.90 -14.81
CA PRO A 186 -7.50 3.27 -15.84
C PRO A 186 -7.74 1.76 -15.65
N PHE A 187 -7.08 1.10 -14.69
CA PHE A 187 -7.22 -0.34 -14.47
C PHE A 187 -8.58 -0.73 -13.89
N LEU A 188 -9.09 -0.02 -12.88
CA LEU A 188 -10.35 -0.37 -12.23
C LEU A 188 -11.57 0.30 -12.87
N SER A 189 -12.64 -0.48 -12.91
CA SER A 189 -13.99 -0.08 -13.30
C SER A 189 -15.02 -0.93 -12.55
N PRO A 190 -16.31 -0.52 -12.51
CA PRO A 190 -17.38 -1.39 -12.07
C PRO A 190 -17.32 -2.76 -12.74
N GLY A 191 -17.61 -3.82 -11.98
CA GLY A 191 -17.54 -5.21 -12.44
C GLY A 191 -16.15 -5.85 -12.43
N CYS A 192 -15.09 -5.15 -11.99
CA CYS A 192 -13.82 -5.83 -11.68
C CYS A 192 -14.04 -6.84 -10.55
N VAL A 193 -13.29 -7.93 -10.61
CA VAL A 193 -13.43 -9.07 -9.69
C VAL A 193 -12.16 -9.24 -8.85
N ILE A 194 -12.34 -9.45 -7.55
CA ILE A 194 -11.27 -9.72 -6.58
C ILE A 194 -11.34 -11.18 -6.16
N GLU A 195 -10.26 -11.94 -6.35
CA GLU A 195 -10.17 -13.34 -5.91
C GLU A 195 -9.15 -13.46 -4.77
N LEU A 196 -9.47 -14.30 -3.79
CA LEU A 196 -8.66 -14.60 -2.61
C LEU A 196 -8.62 -16.12 -2.38
N PRO A 197 -7.67 -16.64 -1.59
CA PRO A 197 -7.70 -18.02 -1.11
C PRO A 197 -9.03 -18.38 -0.43
N GLN A 198 -9.38 -19.66 -0.48
CA GLN A 198 -10.51 -20.18 0.29
C GLN A 198 -10.25 -20.05 1.80
N GLY A 199 -11.32 -19.85 2.58
CA GLY A 199 -11.24 -19.78 4.04
C GLY A 199 -10.95 -18.39 4.60
N VAL A 200 -10.62 -17.41 3.76
CA VAL A 200 -10.50 -16.01 4.16
C VAL A 200 -11.83 -15.51 4.75
N ARG A 201 -11.72 -14.73 5.83
CA ARG A 201 -12.84 -14.16 6.58
C ARG A 201 -12.81 -12.66 6.50
N ILE A 202 -13.98 -12.05 6.59
CA ILE A 202 -14.16 -10.61 6.70
C ILE A 202 -14.26 -10.27 8.19
N GLN A 203 -13.55 -9.25 8.62
CA GLN A 203 -13.75 -8.57 9.90
C GLN A 203 -14.29 -7.17 9.58
N THR A 204 -15.54 -6.92 9.97
CA THR A 204 -16.14 -5.59 9.87
C THR A 204 -15.75 -4.72 11.07
N GLU A 205 -15.92 -3.41 10.95
CA GLU A 205 -15.81 -2.51 12.10
C GLU A 205 -16.84 -2.86 13.19
N THR A 206 -16.61 -2.38 14.42
CA THR A 206 -17.57 -2.54 15.51
C THR A 206 -18.84 -1.73 15.25
N PRO A 207 -20.02 -2.17 15.73
CA PRO A 207 -21.27 -1.43 15.55
C PRO A 207 -21.20 0.02 16.03
N GLU A 208 -20.44 0.28 17.08
CA GLU A 208 -20.27 1.59 17.71
C GLU A 208 -19.17 2.45 17.08
N SER A 209 -18.54 2.03 15.97
CA SER A 209 -17.48 2.80 15.31
C SER A 209 -18.00 4.17 14.83
N GLU A 210 -17.45 5.25 15.36
CA GLU A 210 -17.73 6.63 14.91
C GLU A 210 -16.74 7.10 13.82
N MET A 211 -15.78 6.25 13.44
CA MET A 211 -14.65 6.65 12.60
C MET A 211 -15.01 6.86 11.13
N SER A 212 -15.94 6.06 10.61
CA SER A 212 -16.43 6.19 9.25
C SER A 212 -17.95 6.36 9.25
N ALA A 213 -18.46 7.10 8.27
CA ALA A 213 -19.89 7.13 8.01
C ALA A 213 -20.38 5.69 7.74
N PRO A 214 -21.62 5.34 8.11
CA PRO A 214 -22.15 4.02 7.81
C PRO A 214 -22.10 3.78 6.29
N GLY A 215 -21.28 2.81 5.88
CA GLY A 215 -21.14 2.35 4.50
C GLY A 215 -22.28 1.43 4.08
N ARG A 216 -22.04 0.52 3.14
CA ARG A 216 -23.05 -0.50 2.74
C ARG A 216 -23.14 -1.65 3.74
N ILE A 217 -22.02 -1.98 4.39
CA ILE A 217 -21.87 -3.22 5.15
C ILE A 217 -22.39 -3.03 6.58
N ARG A 218 -23.16 -4.00 7.06
CA ARG A 218 -23.52 -4.09 8.47
C ARG A 218 -22.28 -4.45 9.30
N ARG A 219 -22.02 -3.64 10.32
CA ARG A 219 -20.90 -3.77 11.26
C ARG A 219 -21.16 -4.82 12.35
N GLY A 220 -20.08 -5.31 12.97
CA GLY A 220 -20.10 -6.29 14.06
C GLY A 220 -20.11 -7.76 13.62
N ASP A 221 -20.13 -8.02 12.32
CA ASP A 221 -20.14 -9.36 11.76
C ASP A 221 -18.74 -9.81 11.33
N SER A 222 -18.57 -11.14 11.21
CA SER A 222 -17.36 -11.75 10.66
C SER A 222 -17.65 -12.92 9.72
N PRO A 223 -18.24 -12.66 8.54
CA PRO A 223 -18.60 -13.72 7.59
C PRO A 223 -17.37 -14.28 6.84
N LEU A 224 -17.60 -15.35 6.07
CA LEU A 224 -16.61 -15.83 5.10
C LEU A 224 -16.60 -14.91 3.88
N TRP A 225 -15.41 -14.63 3.34
CA TRP A 225 -15.28 -13.95 2.06
C TRP A 225 -15.93 -14.78 0.94
N PRO A 226 -16.63 -14.16 -0.04
CA PRO A 226 -16.77 -12.71 -0.26
C PRO A 226 -18.08 -12.09 0.22
N ILE A 227 -18.98 -12.85 0.84
CA ILE A 227 -20.35 -12.41 1.11
C ILE A 227 -20.45 -11.76 2.49
N ALA A 228 -20.77 -10.46 2.51
CA ALA A 228 -21.17 -9.71 3.69
C ALA A 228 -22.69 -9.53 3.75
N SER A 229 -23.18 -8.89 4.82
CA SER A 229 -24.58 -8.46 4.93
C SER A 229 -24.68 -6.95 4.86
N ASP A 230 -25.71 -6.44 4.17
CA ASP A 230 -26.09 -5.03 4.26
C ASP A 230 -26.87 -4.73 5.57
N HIS A 231 -27.23 -3.46 5.78
CA HIS A 231 -28.01 -3.03 6.95
C HIS A 231 -29.41 -3.64 7.05
N GLN A 232 -29.94 -4.19 5.96
CA GLN A 232 -31.24 -4.87 5.92
C GLN A 232 -31.10 -6.40 6.06
N GLY A 233 -29.86 -6.92 6.09
CA GLY A 233 -29.55 -8.34 6.18
C GLY A 233 -29.51 -9.07 4.83
N ASN A 234 -29.54 -8.35 3.70
CA ASN A 234 -29.36 -8.96 2.39
C ASN A 234 -27.88 -9.28 2.15
N GLU A 235 -27.61 -10.29 1.33
CA GLU A 235 -26.26 -10.64 0.91
C GLU A 235 -25.65 -9.55 0.02
N LEU A 236 -24.40 -9.19 0.31
CA LEU A 236 -23.60 -8.24 -0.44
C LEU A 236 -22.27 -8.90 -0.82
N ASP A 237 -22.04 -9.12 -2.10
CA ASP A 237 -20.78 -9.67 -2.61
C ASP A 237 -19.72 -8.58 -2.72
N LEU A 238 -18.68 -8.66 -1.89
CA LEU A 238 -17.58 -7.70 -1.86
C LEU A 238 -16.48 -8.00 -2.89
N SER A 239 -16.54 -9.15 -3.58
CA SER A 239 -15.57 -9.50 -4.61
C SER A 239 -15.80 -8.75 -5.92
N ILE A 240 -16.98 -8.14 -6.12
CA ILE A 240 -17.33 -7.43 -7.35
C ILE A 240 -17.38 -5.93 -7.05
N LEU A 241 -16.57 -5.16 -7.78
CA LEU A 241 -16.59 -3.70 -7.63
C LEU A 241 -17.93 -3.12 -8.09
N PRO A 242 -18.59 -2.29 -7.26
CA PRO A 242 -19.90 -1.75 -7.55
C PRO A 242 -19.83 -0.57 -8.54
N GLU A 243 -21.00 -0.07 -8.92
CA GLU A 243 -21.14 1.17 -9.68
C GLU A 243 -20.58 2.39 -8.92
N ARG A 244 -20.29 3.45 -9.68
CA ARG A 244 -19.93 4.76 -9.10
C ARG A 244 -21.05 5.29 -8.20
N GLU A 245 -20.68 6.20 -7.30
CA GLU A 245 -21.56 6.80 -6.28
C GLU A 245 -22.08 5.82 -5.23
N THR A 246 -21.53 4.61 -5.20
CA THR A 246 -21.76 3.63 -4.14
C THR A 246 -21.07 4.07 -2.84
N ALA A 247 -21.71 3.85 -1.69
CA ALA A 247 -21.14 4.20 -0.38
C ALA A 247 -19.82 3.45 -0.12
N SER A 248 -18.87 4.20 0.46
CA SER A 248 -17.54 3.72 0.84
C SER A 248 -17.61 2.79 2.04
N ASP A 249 -16.69 1.82 2.08
CA ASP A 249 -16.58 0.85 3.17
C ASP A 249 -15.10 0.59 3.48
N ILE A 250 -14.84 0.07 4.68
CA ILE A 250 -13.58 -0.58 5.01
C ILE A 250 -13.85 -1.88 5.76
N VAL A 251 -13.17 -2.93 5.35
CA VAL A 251 -13.15 -4.22 6.05
C VAL A 251 -11.74 -4.77 6.14
N TYR A 252 -11.51 -5.68 7.07
CA TYR A 252 -10.21 -6.32 7.28
C TYR A 252 -10.35 -7.80 6.97
N LEU A 253 -9.63 -8.27 5.97
CA LEU A 253 -9.64 -9.66 5.56
C LEU A 253 -8.53 -10.40 6.30
N TYR A 254 -8.82 -11.60 6.80
CA TYR A 254 -7.89 -12.40 7.60
C TYR A 254 -8.10 -13.91 7.40
N GLY A 255 -7.19 -14.71 7.96
CA GLY A 255 -7.23 -16.17 7.80
C GLY A 255 -6.48 -16.66 6.56
N PHE A 256 -5.54 -15.87 6.07
CA PHE A 256 -4.59 -16.29 5.03
C PHE A 256 -3.62 -17.35 5.58
N GLU A 257 -3.16 -18.22 4.70
CA GLU A 257 -2.00 -19.10 4.96
C GLU A 257 -0.69 -18.30 4.86
N SER A 258 0.46 -18.95 5.04
CA SER A 258 1.78 -18.29 4.92
C SER A 258 2.03 -17.72 3.52
N GLU A 259 1.50 -18.37 2.48
CA GLU A 259 1.52 -17.86 1.11
C GLU A 259 0.21 -17.14 0.81
N ALA A 260 0.12 -15.89 1.26
CA ALA A 260 -1.06 -15.07 1.06
C ALA A 260 -1.06 -14.44 -0.33
N TRP A 261 -2.24 -14.30 -0.95
CA TRP A 261 -2.37 -13.67 -2.25
C TRP A 261 -3.75 -13.05 -2.48
N TYR A 262 -3.81 -12.13 -3.44
CA TYR A 262 -5.05 -11.70 -4.08
C TYR A 262 -4.84 -11.50 -5.58
N THR A 263 -5.91 -11.63 -6.35
CA THR A 263 -5.96 -11.15 -7.74
C THR A 263 -7.03 -10.08 -7.88
N VAL A 264 -6.79 -9.11 -8.73
CA VAL A 264 -7.82 -8.21 -9.24
C VAL A 264 -7.87 -8.38 -10.75
N ARG A 265 -9.06 -8.58 -11.31
CA ARG A 265 -9.28 -8.83 -12.74
C ARG A 265 -10.25 -7.80 -13.28
N ASN A 266 -9.90 -7.19 -14.41
CA ASN A 266 -10.83 -6.39 -15.19
C ASN A 266 -11.13 -7.10 -16.53
N PRO A 267 -12.27 -7.81 -16.62
CA PRO A 267 -12.68 -8.49 -17.86
C PRO A 267 -12.90 -7.53 -19.04
N SER A 268 -13.25 -6.27 -18.80
CA SER A 268 -13.57 -5.33 -19.89
C SER A 268 -12.34 -4.94 -20.72
N ILE A 269 -11.17 -4.90 -20.08
CA ILE A 269 -9.88 -4.55 -20.71
C ILE A 269 -8.90 -5.74 -20.77
N GLN A 270 -9.35 -6.93 -20.38
CA GLN A 270 -8.56 -8.17 -20.37
C GLN A 270 -7.25 -8.04 -19.58
N ALA A 271 -7.27 -7.34 -18.44
CA ALA A 271 -6.11 -7.11 -17.60
C ALA A 271 -6.30 -7.65 -16.18
N GLY A 272 -5.22 -7.99 -15.50
CA GLY A 272 -5.25 -8.38 -14.10
C GLY A 272 -3.95 -8.11 -13.36
N LEU A 273 -4.04 -8.05 -12.03
CA LEU A 273 -2.91 -7.87 -11.12
C LEU A 273 -2.95 -8.98 -10.07
N LYS A 274 -1.85 -9.70 -9.88
CA LYS A 274 -1.68 -10.63 -8.76
C LYS A 274 -0.69 -10.05 -7.77
N VAL A 275 -1.04 -10.09 -6.48
CA VAL A 275 -0.16 -9.74 -5.37
C VAL A 275 -0.03 -10.95 -4.46
N GLU A 276 1.19 -11.31 -4.12
CA GLU A 276 1.56 -12.45 -3.28
C GLU A 276 2.49 -11.95 -2.17
N TRP A 277 2.31 -12.41 -0.94
CA TRP A 277 3.14 -11.98 0.20
C TRP A 277 3.22 -13.04 1.30
N ASP A 278 4.10 -12.78 2.27
CA ASP A 278 4.20 -13.58 3.50
C ASP A 278 3.05 -13.25 4.46
N GLY A 279 2.02 -14.12 4.47
CA GLY A 279 0.86 -13.98 5.33
C GLY A 279 1.15 -14.21 6.81
N ALA A 280 2.29 -14.81 7.17
CA ALA A 280 2.68 -14.93 8.58
C ALA A 280 3.19 -13.60 9.15
N VAL A 281 3.68 -12.69 8.30
CA VAL A 281 4.20 -11.38 8.69
C VAL A 281 3.14 -10.29 8.54
N LEU A 282 2.35 -10.35 7.46
CA LEU A 282 1.24 -9.45 7.18
C LEU A 282 -0.08 -10.25 7.10
N PRO A 283 -0.66 -10.67 8.24
CA PRO A 283 -1.78 -11.60 8.28
C PRO A 283 -3.14 -10.96 7.95
N TYR A 284 -3.19 -9.64 7.79
CA TYR A 284 -4.39 -8.90 7.46
C TYR A 284 -4.26 -8.26 6.08
N LEU A 285 -5.37 -8.19 5.35
CA LEU A 285 -5.51 -7.40 4.13
C LEU A 285 -6.62 -6.38 4.35
N TRP A 286 -6.27 -5.10 4.43
CA TRP A 286 -7.27 -4.04 4.54
C TRP A 286 -7.89 -3.81 3.17
N TYR A 287 -9.22 -3.75 3.13
CA TYR A 287 -9.97 -3.48 1.92
C TYR A 287 -10.72 -2.16 2.07
N TRP A 288 -10.02 -1.06 1.77
CA TRP A 288 -10.58 0.28 1.69
C TRP A 288 -11.28 0.49 0.34
N GLN A 289 -12.45 1.09 0.35
CA GLN A 289 -13.28 1.27 -0.84
C GLN A 289 -13.76 2.72 -0.92
N GLU A 290 -13.48 3.40 -2.03
CA GLU A 290 -14.01 4.73 -2.33
C GLU A 290 -14.56 4.75 -3.75
N PHE A 291 -15.89 4.87 -3.88
CA PHE A 291 -16.58 4.80 -5.19
C PHE A 291 -17.23 6.12 -5.60
N GLY A 292 -16.94 7.22 -4.90
CA GLY A 292 -17.39 8.57 -5.24
C GLY A 292 -18.60 9.06 -4.45
N ALA A 293 -19.07 8.29 -3.46
CA ALA A 293 -20.15 8.72 -2.56
C ALA A 293 -19.68 9.70 -1.49
N SER A 294 -18.41 9.65 -1.08
CA SER A 294 -17.88 10.52 -0.03
C SER A 294 -17.75 11.96 -0.51
N LYS A 295 -18.73 12.83 -0.20
CA LYS A 295 -18.76 14.23 -0.67
C LYS A 295 -18.03 15.23 0.25
N GLY A 296 -17.57 14.79 1.43
CA GLY A 296 -16.77 15.60 2.37
C GLY A 296 -15.28 15.64 2.02
N TYR A 297 -14.52 16.45 2.78
CA TYR A 297 -13.05 16.41 2.73
C TYR A 297 -12.55 15.00 3.11
N PRO A 298 -11.49 14.47 2.45
CA PRO A 298 -10.76 15.04 1.30
C PRO A 298 -11.28 14.58 -0.08
N TRP A 299 -12.34 13.77 -0.12
CA TRP A 299 -12.74 13.00 -1.29
C TRP A 299 -13.59 13.78 -2.30
N TYR A 300 -14.54 14.59 -1.82
CA TYR A 300 -15.43 15.42 -2.65
C TYR A 300 -16.14 14.69 -3.80
N GLY A 301 -16.32 13.37 -3.67
CA GLY A 301 -16.98 12.50 -4.64
C GLY A 301 -16.25 12.36 -5.97
N ARG A 302 -14.94 12.63 -6.01
CA ARG A 302 -14.16 12.66 -7.26
C ARG A 302 -13.45 11.35 -7.58
N HIS A 303 -13.39 10.42 -6.63
CA HIS A 303 -12.53 9.25 -6.73
C HIS A 303 -13.32 7.96 -6.97
N TYR A 304 -12.67 7.00 -7.61
CA TYR A 304 -13.12 5.62 -7.76
C TYR A 304 -11.89 4.73 -7.68
N ASN A 305 -11.67 4.15 -6.53
CA ASN A 305 -10.47 3.39 -6.21
C ASN A 305 -10.73 2.46 -5.03
N ILE A 306 -9.83 1.49 -4.86
CA ILE A 306 -9.79 0.64 -3.67
C ILE A 306 -8.36 0.61 -3.12
N GLY A 307 -8.23 0.44 -1.81
CA GLY A 307 -7.01 -0.02 -1.17
C GLY A 307 -7.11 -1.52 -0.93
N LEU A 308 -6.11 -2.29 -1.39
CA LEU A 308 -5.92 -3.69 -1.00
C LEU A 308 -4.56 -3.81 -0.33
N GLU A 309 -4.56 -3.75 0.98
CA GLU A 309 -3.38 -3.34 1.74
C GLU A 309 -2.94 -4.44 2.72
N PRO A 310 -1.89 -5.22 2.41
CA PRO A 310 -1.32 -6.18 3.36
C PRO A 310 -0.76 -5.46 4.60
N PHE A 311 -1.17 -5.87 5.80
CA PHE A 311 -0.83 -5.23 7.07
C PHE A 311 -0.55 -6.24 8.18
N ALA A 312 0.36 -5.86 9.09
CA ALA A 312 0.72 -6.61 10.29
C ALA A 312 -0.37 -6.60 11.38
N GLY A 313 -1.29 -5.63 11.35
CA GLY A 313 -2.35 -5.46 12.37
C GLY A 313 -3.59 -4.76 11.81
N TYR A 314 -4.63 -4.67 12.63
CA TYR A 314 -5.92 -4.02 12.32
C TYR A 314 -6.56 -3.47 13.60
N PRO A 315 -7.63 -2.66 13.55
CA PRO A 315 -8.23 -2.00 12.40
C PRO A 315 -7.38 -0.82 11.91
N THR A 316 -7.91 -0.05 10.98
CA THR A 316 -7.41 1.26 10.56
C THR A 316 -7.52 2.32 11.66
N TRP A 317 -7.56 1.97 12.96
CA TRP A 317 -7.74 2.91 14.08
C TRP A 317 -6.41 3.22 14.79
N GLY A 318 -5.31 3.13 14.07
CA GLY A 318 -4.00 3.41 14.62
C GLY A 318 -3.45 2.33 15.54
N LEU A 319 -2.19 2.55 15.92
CA LEU A 319 -1.37 1.62 16.66
C LEU A 319 -1.92 1.33 18.07
N GLU A 320 -2.46 2.33 18.75
CA GLU A 320 -3.00 2.16 20.10
C GLU A 320 -4.14 1.13 20.13
N GLU A 321 -5.08 1.21 19.19
CA GLU A 321 -6.18 0.27 19.09
C GLU A 321 -5.71 -1.12 18.66
N ALA A 322 -4.78 -1.19 17.70
CA ALA A 322 -4.16 -2.46 17.33
C ALA A 322 -3.41 -3.11 18.52
N ILE A 323 -2.84 -2.32 19.43
CA ILE A 323 -2.27 -2.83 20.69
C ILE A 323 -3.37 -3.34 21.61
N HIS A 324 -4.46 -2.58 21.76
CA HIS A 324 -5.59 -2.91 22.64
C HIS A 324 -6.25 -4.23 22.24
N ASN A 325 -6.53 -4.42 20.95
CA ASN A 325 -7.15 -5.64 20.44
C ASN A 325 -6.17 -6.80 20.22
N GLY A 326 -4.86 -6.57 20.44
CA GLY A 326 -3.82 -7.59 20.37
C GLY A 326 -3.28 -7.90 18.98
N SER A 327 -3.71 -7.20 17.93
CA SER A 327 -3.26 -7.45 16.55
C SER A 327 -1.96 -6.73 16.18
N ALA A 328 -1.54 -5.70 16.91
CA ALA A 328 -0.33 -4.95 16.57
C ALA A 328 0.90 -5.86 16.58
N GLY A 329 1.73 -5.74 15.54
CA GLY A 329 3.00 -6.41 15.42
C GLY A 329 3.92 -6.13 16.61
N THR A 330 4.83 -7.07 16.85
CA THR A 330 5.83 -6.98 17.93
C THR A 330 7.19 -7.34 17.40
N ILE A 331 8.22 -6.60 17.83
CA ILE A 331 9.62 -6.92 17.55
C ILE A 331 10.42 -6.82 18.85
N GLY A 332 11.17 -7.88 19.16
CA GLY A 332 11.98 -7.93 20.37
C GLY A 332 13.17 -6.96 20.33
N PRO A 333 13.87 -6.77 21.46
CA PRO A 333 15.16 -6.07 21.51
C PRO A 333 16.11 -6.58 20.45
N ARG A 334 16.72 -5.69 19.66
CA ARG A 334 17.63 -6.05 18.55
C ARG A 334 17.03 -7.05 17.54
N GLY A 335 15.71 -7.18 17.52
CA GLY A 335 14.97 -8.11 16.69
C GLY A 335 14.99 -7.70 15.22
N ARG A 336 14.65 -8.66 14.37
CA ARG A 336 14.51 -8.49 12.93
C ARG A 336 13.28 -9.25 12.45
N ASN A 337 12.43 -8.56 11.68
CA ASN A 337 11.34 -9.16 10.92
C ASN A 337 11.57 -8.89 9.43
N GLN A 338 11.16 -9.81 8.57
CA GLN A 338 11.34 -9.71 7.12
C GLN A 338 10.14 -10.34 6.41
N PHE A 339 9.82 -9.85 5.22
CA PHE A 339 8.89 -10.53 4.31
C PHE A 339 9.30 -10.36 2.86
N THR A 340 8.75 -11.22 2.01
CA THR A 340 8.79 -11.06 0.56
C THR A 340 7.39 -10.77 0.04
N MET A 341 7.29 -9.87 -0.94
CA MET A 341 6.10 -9.62 -1.72
C MET A 341 6.43 -9.70 -3.21
N ARG A 342 5.50 -10.22 -4.01
CA ARG A 342 5.60 -10.28 -5.47
C ARG A 342 4.33 -9.72 -6.08
N VAL A 343 4.49 -8.80 -7.03
CA VAL A 343 3.38 -8.17 -7.75
C VAL A 343 3.56 -8.39 -9.23
N THR A 344 2.56 -9.00 -9.88
CA THR A 344 2.64 -9.41 -11.29
C THR A 344 1.39 -8.96 -12.03
N PRO A 345 1.48 -7.97 -12.94
CA PRO A 345 0.41 -7.70 -13.89
C PRO A 345 0.38 -8.78 -14.97
N PHE A 346 -0.80 -9.08 -15.49
CA PHE A 346 -1.02 -10.11 -16.50
C PHE A 346 -2.19 -9.75 -17.42
N GLN A 347 -2.23 -10.42 -18.57
CA GLN A 347 -3.37 -10.36 -19.50
C GLN A 347 -4.27 -11.58 -19.25
N LEU A 348 -5.59 -11.38 -19.29
CA LEU A 348 -6.60 -12.41 -18.97
C LEU A 348 -6.76 -13.48 -20.05
#